data_AF-A0AA49XF65-F1
#
_entry.id   AF-A0AA49XF65-F1
#
_cell.length_a   1.000
_cell.length_b   1.000
_cell.length_c   1.000
_cell.angle_alpha   90.00
_cell.angle_beta   90.00
_cell.angle_gamma   90.00
#
_symmetry.space_group_name_H-M   'P 1'
#
loop_
_entity.id
_entity.type
_entity.pdbx_description
1 polymer ?
#
loop_
_entity_poly.entity_id
_entity_poly.type
_entity_poly.pdbx_seq_one_letter_code
_entity_poly.pdbx_strand_id
1 'polypeptide(L)' 'GLEIIPVINKIDLPASDITAVRAEIEDMIGVDASRAIPCSAKTGIGIDDILHALILDGCAPGGDEIAP' A
#
# COMPACT_ATOMS: atom_id res chain seq x y z
N GLY A 1 -0.69 17.08 2.09
CA GLY A 1 -0.81 15.93 3.00
C GLY A 1 0.02 14.80 2.43
N LEU A 2 0.43 13.84 3.26
CA LEU A 2 1.02 12.60 2.74
C LEU A 2 -0.11 11.67 2.32
N GLU A 3 0.05 11.06 1.16
CA GLU A 3 -0.83 10.00 0.68
C GLU A 3 -0.38 8.66 1.29
N ILE A 4 -1.34 7.87 1.79
CA ILE A 4 -1.06 6.62 2.48
C ILE A 4 -1.60 5.47 1.63
N ILE A 5 -0.71 4.58 1.21
CA ILE A 5 -1.04 3.35 0.49
C ILE A 5 -0.85 2.18 1.46
N PRO A 6 -1.92 1.54 1.94
CA PRO A 6 -1.81 0.42 2.88
C PRO A 6 -1.28 -0.83 2.17
N VAL A 7 -0.26 -1.45 2.77
CA VAL A 7 0.39 -2.68 2.28
C VAL A 7 0.44 -3.71 3.39
N ILE A 8 -0.04 -4.92 3.11
CA ILE A 8 -0.04 -6.05 4.06
C ILE A 8 1.01 -7.05 3.62
N ASN A 9 2.16 -7.04 4.29
CA ASN A 9 3.29 -7.89 3.95
C ASN A 9 3.25 -9.25 4.65
N LYS A 10 4.08 -10.19 4.18
CA LYS A 10 4.27 -11.56 4.68
C LYS A 10 3.08 -12.49 4.40
N ILE A 11 2.36 -12.30 3.31
CA ILE A 11 1.24 -13.18 2.94
C ILE A 11 1.66 -14.64 2.64
N ASP A 12 2.96 -14.90 2.52
CA ASP A 12 3.51 -16.24 2.35
C ASP A 12 3.45 -17.10 3.61
N LEU A 13 3.17 -16.51 4.78
CA LEU A 13 3.05 -17.25 6.02
C LEU A 13 1.64 -17.88 6.16
N PRO A 14 1.53 -19.13 6.65
CA PRO A 14 0.23 -19.79 6.84
C PRO A 14 -0.63 -19.11 7.91
N ALA A 15 -0.05 -18.25 8.75
CA ALA A 15 -0.75 -17.49 9.77
C ALA A 15 -1.30 -16.13 9.28
N SER A 16 -1.10 -15.80 8.00
CA SER A 16 -1.48 -14.48 7.47
C SER A 16 -2.99 -14.39 7.22
N ASP A 17 -3.66 -13.56 8.00
CA ASP A 17 -5.07 -13.23 7.83
C ASP A 17 -5.22 -11.81 7.28
N ILE A 18 -5.33 -11.70 5.96
CA ILE A 18 -5.43 -10.42 5.26
C ILE A 18 -6.73 -9.68 5.63
N THR A 19 -7.83 -10.42 5.85
CA THR A 19 -9.14 -9.83 6.13
C THR A 19 -9.15 -9.19 7.51
N ALA A 20 -8.62 -9.89 8.52
CA ALA A 20 -8.51 -9.35 9.87
C ALA A 20 -7.61 -8.11 9.92
N VAL A 21 -6.44 -8.16 9.26
CA VAL A 21 -5.50 -7.03 9.25
C VAL A 21 -6.09 -5.80 8.54
N ARG A 22 -6.90 -5.97 7.49
CA ARG A 22 -7.60 -4.83 6.87
C ARG A 22 -8.55 -4.14 7.85
N ALA A 23 -9.34 -4.92 8.58
CA ALA A 23 -10.25 -4.39 9.59
C ALA A 23 -9.45 -3.66 10.71
N GLU A 24 -8.34 -4.23 11.17
CA GLU A 24 -7.49 -3.59 12.17
C GLU A 24 -6.88 -2.27 11.67
N ILE A 25 -6.47 -2.19 10.39
CA ILE A 25 -5.97 -0.94 9.81
C ILE A 25 -7.08 0.13 9.79
N GLU A 26 -8.29 -0.24 9.38
CA GLU A 26 -9.43 0.70 9.36
C GLU A 26 -9.81 1.15 10.77
N ASP A 27 -9.90 0.23 11.72
CA ASP A 27 -10.33 0.51 13.09
C ASP A 27 -9.27 1.26 13.92
N MET A 28 -7.97 0.95 13.74
CA MET A 28 -6.89 1.50 14.55
C MET A 28 -6.18 2.69 13.91
N ILE A 29 -5.99 2.69 12.58
CA ILE A 29 -5.25 3.73 11.86
C ILE A 29 -6.21 4.74 11.21
N GLY A 30 -7.45 4.33 10.90
CA GLY A 30 -8.44 5.21 10.27
C GLY A 30 -8.17 5.47 8.78
N VAL A 31 -7.50 4.54 8.10
CA VAL A 31 -7.21 4.60 6.66
C VAL A 31 -8.02 3.53 5.94
N ASP A 32 -8.57 3.85 4.77
CA ASP A 32 -9.29 2.88 3.93
C ASP A 32 -8.35 1.74 3.50
N ALA A 33 -8.56 0.56 4.07
CA ALA A 33 -7.77 -0.63 3.81
C ALA A 33 -8.47 -1.60 2.84
N SER A 34 -9.64 -1.24 2.29
CA SER A 34 -10.37 -2.05 1.31
C SER A 34 -9.51 -2.40 0.09
N ARG A 35 -8.62 -1.48 -0.28
CA ARG A 35 -7.65 -1.57 -1.38
C ARG A 35 -6.22 -1.86 -0.92
N ALA A 36 -6.03 -2.30 0.33
CA ALA A 36 -4.71 -2.63 0.84
C ALA A 36 -4.09 -3.76 0.01
N ILE A 37 -2.83 -3.56 -0.41
CA ILE A 37 -2.12 -4.45 -1.32
C ILE A 37 -1.48 -5.59 -0.51
N PRO A 38 -1.91 -6.86 -0.71
CA PRO A 38 -1.26 -8.00 -0.10
C PRO A 38 0.06 -8.30 -0.81
N CYS A 39 1.17 -8.41 -0.07
CA CYS A 39 2.48 -8.68 -0.65
C CYS A 39 3.33 -9.67 0.17
N SER A 40 4.34 -10.24 -0.49
CA SER A 40 5.39 -11.02 0.16
C SER A 40 6.74 -10.55 -0.37
N ALA A 41 7.46 -9.79 0.46
CA ALA A 41 8.83 -9.38 0.16
C ALA A 41 9.79 -10.58 0.00
N LYS A 42 9.44 -11.76 0.51
CA LYS A 42 10.25 -12.98 0.39
C LYS A 42 10.11 -13.64 -0.98
N THR A 43 8.89 -13.68 -1.51
CA THR A 43 8.57 -14.39 -2.77
C THR A 43 8.41 -13.45 -3.96
N GLY A 44 8.34 -12.14 -3.70
CA GLY A 44 8.16 -11.10 -4.72
C GLY A 44 6.69 -10.83 -5.09
N ILE A 45 5.73 -11.53 -4.47
CA ILE A 45 4.30 -11.34 -4.76
C ILE A 45 3.87 -9.93 -4.33
N GLY A 46 3.12 -9.24 -5.18
CA GLY A 46 2.53 -7.93 -4.91
C GLY A 46 3.49 -6.74 -4.98
N ILE A 47 4.77 -6.96 -5.31
CA ILE A 47 5.75 -5.86 -5.44
C ILE A 47 5.42 -4.97 -6.65
N ASP A 48 5.05 -5.55 -7.79
CA ASP A 48 4.65 -4.78 -8.98
C ASP A 48 3.37 -3.96 -8.71
N ASP A 49 2.42 -4.53 -7.96
CA ASP A 49 1.20 -3.83 -7.57
C ASP A 49 1.50 -2.62 -6.68
N ILE A 50 2.44 -2.76 -5.74
CA ILE A 50 2.91 -1.65 -4.90
C ILE A 50 3.57 -0.57 -5.75
N LEU A 51 4.41 -0.94 -6.71
CA LEU A 51 5.06 0.02 -7.60
C LEU A 51 4.04 0.73 -8.49
N HIS A 52 3.05 0.02 -9.02
CA HIS A 52 1.96 0.63 -9.77
C HIS A 52 1.13 1.59 -8.92
N ALA A 53 0.77 1.20 -7.70
CA ALA A 53 0.06 2.10 -6.78
C ALA A 53 0.89 3.34 -6.43
N LEU A 54 2.20 3.18 -6.21
CA LEU A 54 3.10 4.31 -5.97
C LEU A 54 3.15 5.28 -7.15
N ILE A 55 3.03 4.80 -8.39
CA ILE A 55 3.06 5.66 -9.58
C ILE A 55 1.70 6.32 -9.84
N LEU A 56 0.62 5.56 -9.66
CA LEU A 56 -0.75 6.00 -9.97
C LEU A 56 -1.35 6.86 -8.86
N ASP A 57 -1.18 6.42 -7.61
CA ASP A 57 -1.71 7.07 -6.42
C ASP A 57 -0.65 8.00 -5.80
N GLY A 58 0.64 7.65 -5.86
CA GLY A 58 1.68 8.55 -5.38
C GLY A 58 1.74 9.79 -6.26
N CYS A 59 1.15 10.88 -5.76
CA CYS A 59 1.19 12.20 -6.40
C CYS A 59 2.57 12.47 -7.01
N ALA A 60 2.62 12.72 -8.31
CA ALA A 60 3.82 13.19 -8.99
C ALA A 60 4.43 14.35 -8.19
N PRO A 61 5.77 14.44 -8.06
CA PRO A 61 6.38 15.57 -7.38
C PRO A 61 5.85 16.84 -8.01
N GLY A 62 5.16 17.66 -7.21
CA GLY A 62 4.68 18.98 -7.60
C GLY A 62 5.86 19.92 -7.78
N GLY A 63 6.65 19.69 -8.83
CA GLY A 63 7.65 20.60 -9.32
C GLY A 63 7.13 21.14 -10.64
N ASP A 64 6.79 22.42 -10.66
CA ASP A 64 6.74 23.14 -11.92
C ASP A 64 8.17 23.12 -12.49
N GLU A 65 8.45 22.25 -13.47
CA GLU A 65 9.69 22.31 -14.26
C GLU A 65 9.86 23.66 -14.98
N ILE A 66 8.79 24.46 -15.00
CA ILE A 66 8.69 25.78 -15.62
C ILE A 66 8.60 26.91 -14.57
N ALA A 67 8.79 26.61 -13.28
CA ALA A 67 8.94 27.66 -12.28
C ALA A 67 10.21 28.47 -12.60
N PRO A 68 10.15 29.82 -12.61
CA PRO A 68 11.24 30.67 -13.04
C PRO A 68 12.49 30.58 -12.16
#